data_AF-A0A7G7KGR4-F1
#
_entry.id   AF-A0A7G7KGR4-F1
#
_cell.length_a   1.000
_cell.length_b   1.000
_cell.length_c   1.000
_cell.angle_alpha   90.00
_cell.angle_beta   90.00
_cell.angle_gamma   90.00
#
_symmetry.space_group_name_H-M   'P 1'
#
loop_
_entity.id
_entity.type
_entity.pdbx_description
1 polymer ?
#
loop_
_entity_poly.entity_id
_entity_poly.type
_entity_poly.pdbx_seq_one_letter_code
_entity_poly.pdbx_strand_id
1 'polypeptide(L)'
;MAMQQVLEQLEFETHGQGFTRLDPHLNQWLAASGIDTGVLHLTCLHTSCSLTINENADPRVLVDLAAWMEAVVPQDGHGPVTANGQRHRYRHDDEGRDDMPAHIRTALTAQTMTLSVQGGRLLLGIWQAVYLWEHRAMPHRRRIACHLVGERITERTVPASEASQANLLQRRNGPKLNEVVLSRHQPDAWAEDGGVDTEVDLLIDRLHEIADEQP
;
A
#
# COMPACT_ATOMS: atom_id res chain seq x y z
N MET A 1 -10.89 7.32 29.75
CA MET A 1 -9.52 6.79 29.56
C MET A 1 -8.63 7.95 29.13
N ALA A 2 -7.33 7.93 29.42
CA ALA A 2 -6.43 9.02 29.03
C ALA A 2 -5.91 8.80 27.60
N MET A 3 -6.12 9.79 26.73
CA MET A 3 -5.56 9.79 25.37
C MET A 3 -4.03 9.71 25.44
N GLN A 4 -3.46 8.75 24.72
CA GLN A 4 -2.03 8.51 24.59
C GLN A 4 -1.56 8.91 23.20
N GLN A 5 -0.28 9.21 23.07
CA GLN A 5 0.36 9.39 21.77
C GLN A 5 1.72 8.71 21.71
N VAL A 6 2.07 8.21 20.53
CA VAL A 6 3.38 7.64 20.20
C VAL A 6 3.83 8.23 18.87
N LEU A 7 5.04 8.76 18.81
CA LEU A 7 5.67 9.25 17.59
C LEU A 7 6.97 8.48 17.37
N GLU A 8 7.06 7.77 16.25
CA GLU A 8 8.23 6.98 15.89
C GLU A 8 8.54 7.11 14.39
N GLN A 9 9.79 6.89 13.99
CA GLN A 9 10.17 6.77 12.58
C GLN A 9 10.49 5.32 12.28
N LEU A 10 9.76 4.73 11.34
CA LEU A 10 10.02 3.39 10.85
C LEU A 10 10.82 3.46 9.54
N GLU A 11 11.78 2.56 9.38
CA GLU A 11 12.60 2.42 8.18
C GLU A 11 12.14 1.24 7.34
N PHE A 12 12.10 1.44 6.02
CA PHE A 12 11.69 0.44 5.04
C PHE A 12 12.72 0.37 3.92
N GLU A 13 13.15 -0.84 3.58
CA GLU A 13 14.00 -1.08 2.42
C GLU A 13 13.14 -1.28 1.17
N THR A 14 13.53 -0.64 0.09
CA THR A 14 12.93 -0.76 -1.24
C THR A 14 13.94 -1.39 -2.19
N HIS A 15 13.47 -2.14 -3.17
CA HIS A 15 14.32 -2.91 -4.08
C HIS A 15 14.43 -2.27 -5.48
N GLY A 16 14.08 -1.00 -5.58
CA GLY A 16 13.87 -0.28 -6.83
C GLY A 16 12.39 0.10 -7.01
N GLN A 17 12.06 0.61 -8.19
CA GLN A 17 10.73 1.13 -8.49
C GLN A 17 9.66 0.06 -8.24
N GLY A 18 8.58 0.45 -7.56
CA GLY A 18 7.46 -0.46 -7.28
C GLY A 18 6.85 -0.21 -5.92
N PHE A 19 6.21 -1.24 -5.37
CA PHE A 19 5.38 -1.13 -4.19
C PHE A 19 5.90 -2.02 -3.06
N THR A 20 6.14 -1.44 -1.89
CA THR A 20 6.54 -2.15 -0.67
C THR A 20 5.41 -2.10 0.34
N ARG A 21 4.90 -3.27 0.78
CA ARG A 21 3.82 -3.35 1.78
C ARG A 21 4.29 -2.90 3.15
N LEU A 22 3.57 -1.92 3.71
CA LEU A 22 3.83 -1.36 5.03
C LEU A 22 2.94 -1.97 6.10
N ASP A 23 1.72 -2.39 5.74
CA ASP A 23 0.68 -2.80 6.69
C ASP A 23 1.10 -3.94 7.66
N PRO A 24 1.91 -4.95 7.29
CA PRO A 24 2.34 -5.97 8.25
C PRO A 24 3.24 -5.40 9.35
N HIS A 25 4.20 -4.56 8.96
CA HIS A 25 5.13 -3.91 9.89
C HIS A 25 4.43 -2.86 10.75
N LEU A 26 3.52 -2.08 10.15
CA LEU A 26 2.70 -1.12 10.88
C LEU A 26 1.82 -1.82 11.92
N ASN A 27 1.20 -2.96 11.58
CA ASN A 27 0.39 -3.73 12.52
C ASN A 27 1.22 -4.33 13.68
N GLN A 28 2.44 -4.78 13.41
CA GLN A 28 3.36 -5.23 14.48
C GLN A 28 3.70 -4.07 15.43
N TRP A 29 4.00 -2.90 14.88
CA TRP A 29 4.27 -1.71 15.67
C TRP A 29 3.06 -1.22 16.47
N LEU A 30 1.87 -1.19 15.86
CA LEU A 30 0.61 -0.84 16.53
C LEU A 30 0.31 -1.78 17.71
N ALA A 31 0.48 -3.09 17.52
CA ALA A 31 0.29 -4.07 18.59
C ALA A 31 1.25 -3.83 19.76
N ALA A 32 2.51 -3.48 19.48
CA ALA A 32 3.50 -3.16 20.51
C ALA A 32 3.23 -1.84 21.26
N SER A 33 2.52 -0.89 20.64
CA SER A 33 2.20 0.41 21.25
C SER A 33 1.25 0.33 22.45
N GLY A 34 0.44 -0.73 22.52
CA GLY A 34 -0.64 -0.92 23.50
C GLY A 34 -1.87 -0.04 23.28
N ILE A 35 -1.89 0.82 22.26
CA ILE A 35 -3.08 1.59 21.85
C ILE A 35 -4.01 0.66 21.07
N ASP A 36 -5.25 0.55 21.52
CA ASP A 36 -6.24 -0.36 20.94
C ASP A 36 -7.08 0.33 19.87
N THR A 37 -7.60 1.52 20.17
CA THR A 37 -8.45 2.30 19.27
C THR A 37 -7.90 3.72 19.14
N GLY A 38 -7.80 4.22 17.92
CA GLY A 38 -7.19 5.52 17.67
C GLY A 38 -7.01 5.85 16.19
N VAL A 39 -6.06 6.75 15.92
CA VAL A 39 -5.71 7.23 14.58
C VAL A 39 -4.19 7.21 14.42
N LEU A 40 -3.72 6.62 13.32
CA LEU A 40 -2.33 6.65 12.90
C LEU A 40 -2.16 7.62 11.74
N HIS A 41 -1.36 8.66 11.93
CA HIS A 41 -0.89 9.53 10.86
C HIS A 41 0.50 9.09 10.38
N LEU A 42 0.64 8.89 9.09
CA LEU A 42 1.87 8.56 8.40
C LEU A 42 2.36 9.77 7.61
N THR A 43 3.66 10.06 7.70
CA THR A 43 4.34 11.06 6.87
C THR A 43 5.57 10.45 6.20
N CYS A 44 5.59 10.42 4.87
CA CYS A 44 6.76 10.08 4.10
C CYS A 44 7.80 11.20 4.20
N LEU A 45 8.97 10.89 4.76
CA LEU A 45 10.05 11.87 4.96
C LEU A 45 10.97 11.98 3.73
N HIS A 46 10.40 11.80 2.53
CA HIS A 46 11.10 11.73 1.26
C HIS A 46 10.29 12.40 0.16
N THR A 47 10.99 12.90 -0.87
CA THR A 47 10.39 13.60 -2.02
C THR A 47 10.40 12.78 -3.30
N SER A 48 10.92 11.55 -3.25
CA SER A 48 11.06 10.65 -4.41
C SER A 48 10.38 9.29 -4.21
N CYS A 49 9.54 9.16 -3.18
CA CYS A 49 8.60 8.06 -3.00
C CYS A 49 7.32 8.59 -2.35
N SER A 50 6.26 7.78 -2.33
CA SER A 50 4.94 8.19 -1.83
C SER A 50 4.26 7.04 -1.07
N LEU A 51 3.08 7.34 -0.51
CA LEU A 51 2.21 6.39 0.16
C LEU A 51 0.96 6.17 -0.68
N THR A 52 0.40 4.96 -0.64
CA THR A 52 -0.91 4.66 -1.25
C THR A 52 -1.62 3.52 -0.54
N ILE A 53 -2.95 3.49 -0.63
CA ILE A 53 -3.77 2.34 -0.24
C ILE A 53 -4.34 1.75 -1.53
N ASN A 54 -4.13 0.47 -1.75
CA ASN A 54 -4.66 -0.19 -2.95
C ASN A 54 -4.94 -1.67 -2.70
N GLU A 55 -5.38 -2.34 -3.75
CA GLU A 55 -5.69 -3.76 -3.76
C GLU A 55 -4.47 -4.61 -3.40
N ASN A 56 -4.72 -5.66 -2.61
CA ASN A 56 -3.72 -6.58 -2.10
C ASN A 56 -3.93 -8.04 -2.54
N ALA A 57 -4.93 -8.29 -3.39
CA ALA A 57 -5.26 -9.60 -3.94
C ALA A 57 -4.67 -9.76 -5.34
N ASP A 58 -5.07 -8.90 -6.28
CA ASP A 58 -4.54 -8.93 -7.63
C ASP A 58 -3.29 -8.03 -7.79
N PRO A 59 -2.09 -8.60 -7.99
CA PRO A 59 -0.89 -7.80 -8.22
C PRO A 59 -0.90 -7.06 -9.56
N ARG A 60 -1.76 -7.41 -10.53
CA ARG A 60 -1.90 -6.67 -11.80
C ARG A 60 -2.34 -5.25 -11.58
N VAL A 61 -3.14 -4.99 -10.53
CA VAL A 61 -3.52 -3.63 -10.13
C VAL A 61 -2.27 -2.78 -9.90
N LEU A 62 -1.27 -3.30 -9.18
CA LEU A 62 -0.03 -2.57 -8.95
C LEU A 62 0.81 -2.42 -10.23
N VAL A 63 0.82 -3.43 -11.10
CA VAL A 63 1.49 -3.36 -12.41
C VAL A 63 0.89 -2.26 -13.28
N ASP A 64 -0.45 -2.20 -13.37
CA ASP A 64 -1.17 -1.21 -14.16
C ASP A 64 -1.03 0.20 -13.58
N LEU A 65 -1.03 0.34 -12.24
CA LEU A 65 -0.71 1.61 -11.60
C LEU A 65 0.71 2.10 -11.96
N ALA A 66 1.69 1.20 -11.97
CA ALA A 66 3.06 1.53 -12.36
C ALA A 66 3.15 1.91 -13.84
N ALA A 67 2.50 1.14 -14.73
CA ALA A 67 2.48 1.40 -16.17
C ALA A 67 1.79 2.73 -16.49
N TRP A 68 0.67 3.02 -15.83
CA TRP A 68 -0.02 4.31 -15.95
C TRP A 68 0.88 5.46 -15.51
N MET A 69 1.56 5.32 -14.38
CA MET A 69 2.48 6.35 -13.88
C MET A 69 3.67 6.56 -14.82
N GLU A 70 4.21 5.51 -15.43
CA GLU A 70 5.26 5.62 -16.45
C GLU A 70 4.77 6.35 -17.71
N ALA A 71 3.52 6.13 -18.11
CA ALA A 71 2.93 6.82 -19.25
C ALA A 71 2.71 8.32 -18.98
N VAL A 72 2.28 8.69 -17.76
CA VAL A 72 1.98 10.08 -17.38
C VAL A 72 3.25 10.86 -17.01
N VAL A 73 4.19 10.22 -16.31
CA VAL A 73 5.45 10.82 -15.87
C VAL A 73 6.62 9.91 -16.27
N PRO A 74 7.02 9.91 -17.56
CA PRO A 74 8.12 9.07 -18.04
C PRO A 74 9.42 9.38 -17.32
N GLN A 75 10.23 8.36 -17.05
CA GLN A 75 11.56 8.55 -16.44
C GLN A 75 12.57 9.21 -17.39
N ASP A 76 12.32 9.18 -18.70
CA ASP A 76 13.31 9.55 -19.70
C ASP A 76 13.25 11.04 -20.11
N GLY A 77 12.28 11.81 -19.60
CA GLY A 77 12.16 13.26 -19.79
C GLY A 77 10.72 13.77 -19.87
N HIS A 78 10.52 14.93 -20.51
CA HIS A 78 9.20 15.53 -20.74
C HIS A 78 8.95 15.82 -22.21
N GLY A 79 7.66 16.06 -22.52
CA GLY A 79 7.22 16.39 -23.86
C GLY A 79 7.21 15.19 -24.81
N PRO A 80 6.88 15.43 -26.09
CA PRO A 80 6.85 14.38 -27.09
C PRO A 80 8.24 13.79 -27.33
N VAL A 81 8.27 12.52 -27.72
CA VAL A 81 9.50 11.87 -28.19
C VAL A 81 9.92 12.55 -29.49
N THR A 82 11.15 13.04 -29.53
CA THR A 82 11.71 13.69 -30.72
C THR A 82 12.05 12.66 -31.80
N ALA A 83 12.41 13.11 -33.01
CA ALA A 83 12.70 12.24 -34.14
C ALA A 83 13.85 11.23 -33.90
N ASN A 84 14.69 11.46 -32.89
CA ASN A 84 15.79 10.56 -32.53
C ASN A 84 15.43 9.58 -31.39
N GLY A 85 14.17 9.52 -30.98
CA GLY A 85 13.71 8.64 -29.90
C GLY A 85 13.96 9.17 -28.49
N GLN A 86 14.27 10.46 -28.30
CA GLN A 86 14.55 11.03 -26.98
C GLN A 86 13.51 12.08 -26.57
N ARG A 87 13.23 12.18 -25.26
CA ARG A 87 12.48 13.29 -24.66
C ARG A 87 13.40 14.44 -24.24
N HIS A 88 12.80 15.59 -23.98
CA HIS A 88 13.53 16.72 -23.38
C HIS A 88 13.87 16.39 -21.93
N ARG A 89 15.15 16.53 -21.55
CA ARG A 89 15.57 16.30 -20.17
C ARG A 89 14.99 17.35 -19.23
N TYR A 90 14.67 16.93 -18.02
CA TYR A 90 14.44 17.86 -16.93
C TYR A 90 15.75 18.57 -16.56
N ARG A 91 15.64 19.76 -15.96
CA ARG A 91 16.80 20.52 -15.49
C ARG A 91 17.39 19.96 -14.19
N HIS A 92 16.57 19.29 -13.40
CA HIS A 92 16.97 18.65 -12.16
C HIS A 92 17.19 17.16 -12.46
N ASP A 93 18.45 16.77 -12.58
CA ASP A 93 18.88 15.39 -12.81
C ASP A 93 20.14 15.07 -11.99
N ASP A 94 20.30 15.77 -10.86
CA ASP A 94 21.49 15.73 -10.00
C ASP A 94 21.73 14.31 -9.44
N GLU A 95 20.65 13.55 -9.20
CA GLU A 95 20.72 12.16 -8.75
C GLU A 95 20.39 11.13 -9.86
N GLY A 96 20.40 11.55 -11.13
CA GLY A 96 20.14 10.70 -12.28
C GLY A 96 18.87 11.06 -13.06
N ARG A 97 18.57 10.27 -14.10
CA ARG A 97 17.48 10.56 -15.04
C ARG A 97 16.10 10.48 -14.42
N ASP A 98 15.94 9.62 -13.41
CA ASP A 98 14.69 9.37 -12.69
C ASP A 98 14.46 10.33 -11.51
N ASP A 99 15.37 11.28 -11.27
CA ASP A 99 15.32 12.20 -10.14
C ASP A 99 14.10 13.13 -10.19
N MET A 100 14.05 14.07 -11.13
CA MET A 100 12.88 14.94 -11.30
C MET A 100 11.58 14.17 -11.58
N PRO A 101 11.55 13.10 -12.41
CA PRO A 101 10.36 12.25 -12.53
C PRO A 101 9.84 11.75 -11.18
N ALA A 102 10.70 11.26 -10.29
CA ALA A 102 10.28 10.81 -8.97
C ALA A 102 9.67 11.93 -8.13
N HIS A 103 10.21 13.15 -8.19
CA HIS A 103 9.61 14.33 -7.56
C HIS A 103 8.20 14.63 -8.08
N ILE A 104 7.99 14.56 -9.39
CA ILE A 104 6.67 14.79 -10.00
C ILE A 104 5.69 13.70 -9.55
N ARG A 105 6.11 12.42 -9.59
CA ARG A 105 5.26 11.30 -9.15
C ARG A 105 4.87 11.41 -7.68
N THR A 106 5.80 11.82 -6.81
CA THR A 106 5.49 12.13 -5.40
C THR A 106 4.50 13.29 -5.28
N ALA A 107 4.63 14.35 -6.09
CA ALA A 107 3.71 15.49 -6.07
C ALA A 107 2.29 15.16 -6.57
N LEU A 108 2.15 14.16 -7.46
CA LEU A 108 0.86 13.69 -7.98
C LEU A 108 0.17 12.65 -7.08
N THR A 109 0.89 12.13 -6.09
CA THR A 109 0.39 11.08 -5.18
C THR A 109 0.29 11.61 -3.75
N ALA A 110 0.43 10.77 -2.73
CA ALA A 110 0.30 11.18 -1.34
C ALA A 110 1.63 11.05 -0.59
N GLN A 111 2.05 12.11 0.10
CA GLN A 111 3.16 12.04 1.06
C GLN A 111 2.68 11.73 2.48
N THR A 112 1.39 11.90 2.76
CA THR A 112 0.79 11.70 4.08
C THR A 112 -0.46 10.84 3.99
N MET A 113 -0.74 10.08 5.04
CA MET A 113 -1.93 9.24 5.13
C MET A 113 -2.41 9.16 6.57
N THR A 114 -3.72 9.20 6.79
CA THR A 114 -4.31 9.06 8.12
C THR A 114 -5.22 7.84 8.12
N LEU A 115 -4.98 6.92 9.06
CA LEU A 115 -5.59 5.60 9.13
C LEU A 115 -6.25 5.40 10.49
N SER A 116 -7.42 4.77 10.49
CA SER A 116 -8.07 4.35 11.74
C SER A 116 -7.38 3.11 12.31
N VAL A 117 -7.28 3.05 13.64
CA VAL A 117 -6.75 1.92 14.40
C VAL A 117 -7.86 1.36 15.27
N GLN A 118 -8.04 0.05 15.24
CA GLN A 118 -9.02 -0.66 16.06
C GLN A 118 -8.52 -2.05 16.41
N GLY A 119 -8.58 -2.44 17.69
CA GLY A 119 -8.05 -3.73 18.12
C GLY A 119 -6.53 -3.83 18.03
N GLY A 120 -5.81 -2.71 18.15
CA GLY A 120 -4.35 -2.66 18.05
C GLY A 120 -3.79 -2.90 16.65
N ARG A 121 -4.60 -2.68 15.61
CA ARG A 121 -4.23 -2.87 14.19
C ARG A 121 -4.92 -1.84 13.31
N LEU A 122 -4.42 -1.67 12.08
CA LEU A 122 -5.06 -0.85 11.07
C LEU A 122 -6.46 -1.39 10.76
N LEU A 123 -7.44 -0.48 10.70
CA LEU A 123 -8.77 -0.76 10.18
C LEU A 123 -8.76 -0.53 8.67
N LEU A 124 -8.56 -1.62 7.93
CA LEU A 124 -8.53 -1.66 6.47
C LEU A 124 -9.67 -2.55 5.96
N GLY A 125 -10.18 -2.23 4.76
CA GLY A 125 -10.98 -3.18 4.00
C GLY A 125 -10.18 -4.43 3.66
N ILE A 126 -10.87 -5.54 3.37
CA ILE A 126 -10.19 -6.84 3.13
C ILE A 126 -9.22 -6.79 1.95
N TRP A 127 -9.56 -6.01 0.92
CA TRP A 127 -8.74 -5.82 -0.28
C TRP A 127 -7.69 -4.74 -0.11
N GLN A 128 -7.67 -4.01 0.99
CA GLN A 128 -6.75 -2.90 1.16
C GLN A 128 -5.44 -3.33 1.80
N ALA A 129 -4.33 -2.88 1.22
CA ALA A 129 -3.04 -2.79 1.88
C ALA A 129 -2.46 -1.39 1.76
N VAL A 130 -1.57 -1.05 2.70
CA VAL A 130 -0.84 0.22 2.71
C VAL A 130 0.53 -0.03 2.07
N TYR A 131 0.87 0.77 1.06
CA TYR A 131 2.12 0.64 0.32
C TYR A 131 2.94 1.92 0.40
N LEU A 132 4.26 1.74 0.44
CA LEU A 132 5.21 2.73 -0.05
C LEU A 132 5.40 2.48 -1.54
N TRP A 133 5.19 3.52 -2.35
CA TRP A 133 5.43 3.50 -3.78
C TRP A 133 6.77 4.18 -4.07
N GLU A 134 7.77 3.37 -4.39
CA GLU A 134 9.12 3.79 -4.77
C GLU A 134 9.11 4.22 -6.25
N HIS A 135 9.57 5.44 -6.51
CA HIS A 135 9.61 5.99 -7.86
C HIS A 135 11.00 5.93 -8.49
N ARG A 136 12.05 5.77 -7.68
CA ARG A 136 13.44 5.65 -8.11
C ARG A 136 13.75 4.22 -8.54
N ALA A 137 14.60 4.08 -9.55
CA ALA A 137 14.97 2.79 -10.11
C ALA A 137 15.88 1.97 -9.16
N MET A 138 16.70 2.65 -8.37
CA MET A 138 17.65 2.00 -7.46
C MET A 138 17.02 1.69 -6.09
N PRO A 139 17.53 0.68 -5.37
CA PRO A 139 17.16 0.42 -3.98
C PRO A 139 17.42 1.62 -3.06
N HIS A 140 16.48 1.92 -2.17
CA HIS A 140 16.59 2.97 -1.15
C HIS A 140 16.11 2.51 0.23
N ARG A 141 16.64 3.18 1.27
CA ARG A 141 16.10 3.13 2.63
C ARG A 141 15.19 4.34 2.85
N ARG A 142 13.90 4.08 3.07
CA ARG A 142 12.86 5.08 3.24
C ARG A 142 12.43 5.16 4.69
N ARG A 143 12.03 6.35 5.12
CA ARG A 143 11.65 6.66 6.51
C ARG A 143 10.24 7.23 6.51
N ILE A 144 9.38 6.63 7.32
CA ILE A 144 8.01 7.07 7.52
C ILE A 144 7.84 7.45 8.98
N ALA A 145 7.49 8.71 9.25
CA ALA A 145 7.06 9.11 10.58
C ALA A 145 5.65 8.59 10.84
N CYS A 146 5.48 7.92 11.98
CA CYS A 146 4.26 7.28 12.43
C CYS A 146 3.82 7.98 13.72
N HIS A 147 2.77 8.79 13.65
CA HIS A 147 2.18 9.46 14.81
C HIS A 147 0.85 8.81 15.15
N LEU A 148 0.85 8.01 16.20
CA LEU A 148 -0.33 7.32 16.72
C LEU A 148 -0.91 8.10 17.89
N VAL A 149 -2.22 8.33 17.86
CA VAL A 149 -2.96 8.94 18.97
C VAL A 149 -4.18 8.08 19.25
N GLY A 150 -4.43 7.71 20.50
CA GLY A 150 -5.56 6.85 20.84
C GLY A 150 -5.63 6.43 22.30
N GLU A 151 -6.50 5.46 22.56
CA GLU A 151 -6.76 4.93 23.89
C GLU A 151 -6.19 3.52 24.04
N ARG A 152 -5.66 3.22 25.23
CA ARG A 152 -5.27 1.85 25.62
C ARG A 152 -6.45 1.16 26.28
N ILE A 153 -6.50 -0.18 26.20
CA ILE A 153 -7.40 -0.95 27.04
C ILE A 153 -6.88 -0.88 28.49
N THR A 154 -7.59 -0.15 29.36
CA THR A 154 -7.46 -0.32 30.82
C THR A 154 -8.47 -1.37 31.24
N GLU A 155 -7.99 -2.51 31.78
CA GLU A 155 -8.76 -3.63 32.35
C GLU A 155 -10.18 -3.86 31.75
N ARG A 156 -10.29 -4.88 30.90
CA ARG A 156 -11.54 -5.42 30.34
C ARG A 156 -12.65 -5.50 31.41
N THR A 157 -13.56 -4.54 31.44
CA THR A 157 -14.97 -4.89 31.63
C THR A 157 -15.45 -5.26 30.23
N VAL A 158 -15.70 -6.56 29.99
CA VAL A 158 -16.24 -7.02 28.72
C VAL A 158 -17.77 -6.92 28.82
N PRO A 159 -18.47 -5.97 28.17
CA PRO A 159 -19.76 -6.31 27.62
C PRO A 159 -19.48 -7.17 26.39
N ALA A 160 -19.93 -8.43 26.44
CA ALA A 160 -20.00 -9.25 25.26
C ALA A 160 -21.02 -8.61 24.28
N SER A 161 -20.70 -8.69 22.99
CA SER A 161 -21.55 -8.40 21.82
C SER A 161 -21.35 -7.03 21.14
N GLU A 162 -21.47 -7.10 19.81
CA GLU A 162 -21.38 -6.04 18.79
C GLU A 162 -20.02 -5.76 18.12
N ALA A 163 -19.10 -6.72 18.08
CA ALA A 163 -18.33 -6.83 16.84
C ALA A 163 -19.26 -7.48 15.80
N SER A 164 -19.60 -6.77 14.72
CA SER A 164 -20.43 -7.36 13.67
C SER A 164 -19.79 -8.68 13.21
N GLN A 165 -20.60 -9.72 12.97
CA GLN A 165 -20.07 -11.01 12.52
C GLN A 165 -19.24 -10.84 11.24
N ALA A 166 -19.60 -9.88 10.38
CA ALA A 166 -18.83 -9.45 9.22
C ALA A 166 -17.40 -9.02 9.61
N ASN A 167 -17.23 -8.15 10.61
CA ASN A 167 -15.89 -7.74 11.07
C ASN A 167 -15.08 -8.94 11.59
N LEU A 168 -15.68 -9.81 12.40
CA LEU A 168 -15.00 -11.00 12.96
C LEU A 168 -14.60 -12.04 11.90
N LEU A 169 -15.45 -12.26 10.91
CA LEU A 169 -15.18 -13.16 9.77
C LEU A 169 -14.11 -12.57 8.85
N GLN A 170 -14.17 -11.26 8.56
CA GLN A 170 -13.14 -10.52 7.83
C GLN A 170 -11.77 -10.63 8.51
N ARG A 171 -11.70 -10.53 9.86
CA ARG A 171 -10.43 -10.68 10.61
C ARG A 171 -9.81 -12.07 10.45
N ARG A 172 -10.62 -13.11 10.25
CA ARG A 172 -10.20 -14.52 10.34
C ARG A 172 -9.90 -15.14 8.98
N ASN A 173 -10.58 -14.72 7.92
CA ASN A 173 -10.48 -15.34 6.60
C ASN A 173 -9.69 -14.50 5.58
N GLY A 174 -9.69 -13.17 5.67
CA GLY A 174 -9.03 -12.28 4.70
C GLY A 174 -7.55 -12.61 4.45
N PRO A 175 -6.70 -12.73 5.48
CA PRO A 175 -5.28 -13.06 5.30
C PRO A 175 -5.05 -14.41 4.60
N LYS A 176 -5.84 -15.43 4.92
CA LYS A 176 -5.73 -16.76 4.32
C LYS A 176 -6.13 -16.76 2.85
N LEU A 177 -7.16 -15.99 2.50
CA LEU A 177 -7.64 -15.86 1.13
C LEU A 177 -6.57 -15.17 0.26
N ASN A 178 -5.99 -14.07 0.75
CA ASN A 178 -4.90 -13.38 0.05
C ASN A 178 -3.66 -14.25 -0.14
N GLU A 179 -3.27 -15.04 0.86
CA GLU A 179 -2.15 -15.99 0.72
C GLU A 179 -2.42 -17.01 -0.40
N VAL A 180 -3.66 -17.48 -0.56
CA VAL A 180 -4.02 -18.41 -1.64
C VAL A 180 -3.94 -17.73 -3.00
N VAL A 181 -4.44 -16.49 -3.16
CA VAL A 181 -4.33 -15.72 -4.42
C VAL A 181 -2.88 -15.55 -4.83
N LEU A 182 -2.08 -15.01 -3.90
CA LEU A 182 -0.67 -14.74 -4.15
C LEU A 182 0.12 -16.02 -4.48
N SER A 183 -0.24 -17.15 -3.87
CA SER A 183 0.43 -18.44 -4.12
C SER A 183 0.16 -19.02 -5.51
N ARG A 184 -0.97 -18.69 -6.12
CA ARG A 184 -1.37 -19.20 -7.44
C ARG A 184 -1.07 -18.21 -8.57
N HIS A 185 -0.74 -16.97 -8.23
CA HIS A 185 -0.50 -15.90 -9.19
C HIS A 185 0.59 -16.23 -10.23
N GLN A 186 0.23 -16.13 -11.51
CA GLN A 186 1.15 -16.16 -12.65
C GLN A 186 1.09 -14.82 -13.40
N PRO A 187 2.14 -13.98 -13.33
CA PRO A 187 2.09 -12.60 -13.83
C PRO A 187 1.75 -12.45 -15.31
N ASP A 188 2.18 -13.40 -16.14
CA ASP A 188 2.09 -13.29 -17.60
C ASP A 188 1.03 -14.24 -18.22
N ALA A 189 0.33 -15.02 -17.41
CA ALA A 189 -0.59 -16.06 -17.91
C ALA A 189 -1.71 -15.49 -18.80
N TRP A 190 -2.23 -14.30 -18.47
CA TRP A 190 -3.24 -13.63 -19.30
C TRP A 190 -2.73 -13.23 -20.69
N ALA A 191 -1.46 -12.81 -20.78
CA ALA A 191 -0.83 -12.43 -22.04
C ALA A 191 -0.54 -13.66 -22.92
N GLU A 192 -0.26 -14.81 -22.30
CA GLU A 192 -0.05 -16.08 -22.99
C GLU A 192 -1.37 -16.73 -23.45
N ASP A 193 -2.43 -16.62 -22.65
CA ASP A 193 -3.71 -17.28 -22.91
C ASP A 193 -4.68 -16.45 -23.79
N GLY A 194 -4.23 -15.29 -24.31
CA GLY A 194 -4.99 -14.49 -25.27
C GLY A 194 -6.25 -13.83 -24.68
N GLY A 195 -6.25 -13.57 -23.38
CA GLY A 195 -7.35 -12.94 -22.66
C GLY A 195 -8.43 -13.90 -22.16
N VAL A 196 -8.07 -15.15 -21.89
CA VAL A 196 -8.92 -16.11 -21.18
C VAL A 196 -8.63 -16.02 -19.68
N ASP A 197 -9.69 -16.05 -18.85
CA ASP A 197 -9.58 -16.03 -17.39
C ASP A 197 -8.72 -17.18 -16.88
N THR A 198 -7.67 -16.82 -16.16
CA THR A 198 -6.78 -17.78 -15.50
C THR A 198 -7.41 -18.29 -14.20
N GLU A 199 -6.86 -19.37 -13.63
CA GLU A 199 -7.33 -19.88 -12.33
C GLU A 199 -7.23 -18.83 -11.22
N VAL A 200 -6.29 -17.88 -11.34
CA VAL A 200 -6.07 -16.79 -10.38
C VAL A 200 -7.16 -15.74 -10.52
N ASP A 201 -7.56 -15.42 -11.75
CA ASP A 201 -8.67 -14.49 -12.04
C ASP A 201 -9.96 -15.00 -11.45
N LEU A 202 -10.28 -16.26 -11.73
CA LEU A 202 -11.46 -16.93 -11.18
C LEU A 202 -11.43 -16.99 -9.65
N LEU A 203 -10.25 -17.14 -9.06
CA LEU A 203 -10.10 -17.10 -7.60
C LEU A 203 -10.37 -15.69 -7.07
N ILE A 204 -9.84 -14.64 -7.69
CA ILE A 204 -10.09 -13.24 -7.30
C ILE A 204 -11.57 -12.90 -7.43
N ASP A 205 -12.22 -13.28 -8.53
CA ASP A 205 -13.66 -13.05 -8.74
C ASP A 205 -14.49 -13.77 -7.68
N ARG A 206 -14.17 -15.05 -7.41
CA ARG A 206 -14.85 -15.81 -6.37
C ARG A 206 -14.67 -15.18 -4.98
N LEU A 207 -13.52 -14.55 -4.76
CA LEU A 207 -13.22 -13.85 -3.53
C LEU A 207 -13.99 -12.54 -3.40
N HIS A 208 -14.14 -11.78 -4.48
CA HIS A 208 -15.01 -10.61 -4.54
C HIS A 208 -16.46 -11.00 -4.23
N GLU A 209 -16.98 -12.09 -4.80
CA GLU A 209 -18.32 -12.60 -4.48
C GLU A 209 -18.48 -12.89 -2.97
N ILE A 210 -17.51 -13.59 -2.36
CA ILE A 210 -17.55 -13.93 -0.92
C ILE A 210 -17.50 -12.68 -0.04
N ALA A 211 -16.80 -11.64 -0.49
CA ALA A 211 -16.71 -10.37 0.21
C ALA A 211 -18.03 -9.61 0.21
N ASP A 212 -18.70 -9.61 -0.94
CA ASP A 212 -19.95 -8.87 -1.18
C ASP A 212 -21.17 -9.61 -0.58
N GLU A 213 -21.09 -10.93 -0.37
CA GLU A 213 -22.12 -11.75 0.28
C GLU A 213 -22.22 -11.55 1.82
N GLN A 214 -21.42 -10.67 2.42
CA GLN A 214 -21.47 -10.37 3.86
C GLN A 214 -22.53 -9.27 4.14
N PRO A 215 -23.57 -9.53 4.95
CA PRO A 215 -24.60 -8.54 5.30
C PRO A 215 -24.10 -7.42 6.22
#